data_AF-A0A817LFS2-F1
#
_entry.id   AF-A0A817LFS2-F1
#
_cell.length_a   1.000
_cell.length_b   1.000
_cell.length_c   1.000
_cell.angle_alpha   90.00
_cell.angle_beta   90.00
_cell.angle_gamma   90.00
#
_symmetry.space_group_name_H-M   'P 1'
#
loop_
_entity.id
_entity.type
_entity.pdbx_description
1 polymer ?
#
loop_
_entity_poly.entity_id
_entity_poly.type
_entity_poly.pdbx_seq_one_letter_code
_entity_poly.pdbx_strand_id
1 'polypeptide(L)'
;MLNHALRQFDMGTMAKMSFFIRNLHRQLEQLHKEQSTMYNKQFIVYRGQGLTQQDFKQLVYTKGGLLSFNNFLSTCTKPNGAIRFVQNALRTHENIVGVFFIITIDPSEVSTSTSPFAFIKNHSAFPQEEEILFSMHTVFRVGDTKQTVNNNRIWEVQLTFTGDNDPQLAALTQRMREEIDGIGWYRMGRLMHRLGHFNQVEDHCHL
;
A
#
# COMPACT_ATOMS: atom_id res chain seq x y z
N MET A 1 -13.28 8.75 -3.16
CA MET A 1 -12.98 8.95 -4.58
C MET A 1 -11.56 8.53 -4.93
N LEU A 2 -10.51 9.22 -4.46
CA LEU A 2 -9.11 8.90 -4.81
C LEU A 2 -8.67 7.46 -4.48
N ASN A 3 -8.73 7.04 -3.21
CA ASN A 3 -8.31 5.69 -2.82
C ASN A 3 -9.12 4.57 -3.49
N HIS A 4 -10.36 4.86 -3.89
CA HIS A 4 -11.19 3.93 -4.63
C HIS A 4 -10.70 3.80 -6.08
N ALA A 5 -10.47 4.94 -6.76
CA ALA A 5 -9.92 4.97 -8.11
C ALA A 5 -8.56 4.27 -8.20
N LEU A 6 -7.68 4.51 -7.22
CA LEU A 6 -6.36 3.86 -7.16
C LEU A 6 -6.45 2.34 -6.97
N ARG A 7 -7.42 1.85 -6.17
CA ARG A 7 -7.61 0.40 -5.98
C ARG A 7 -8.18 -0.28 -7.21
N GLN A 8 -9.07 0.40 -7.93
CA GLN A 8 -9.69 -0.10 -9.15
C GLN A 8 -8.90 0.22 -10.42
N PHE A 9 -7.74 0.88 -10.27
CA PHE A 9 -6.94 1.37 -11.38
C PHE A 9 -7.74 2.22 -12.37
N ASP A 10 -8.69 3.05 -11.91
CA ASP A 10 -9.50 3.94 -12.77
C ASP A 10 -8.64 5.07 -13.36
N MET A 11 -8.20 4.88 -14.61
CA MET A 11 -7.35 5.79 -15.37
C MET A 11 -7.94 7.20 -15.49
N GLY A 12 -9.23 7.30 -15.80
CA GLY A 12 -9.87 8.60 -16.02
C GLY A 12 -9.86 9.44 -14.75
N THR A 13 -10.16 8.83 -13.61
CA THR A 13 -10.09 9.51 -12.32
C THR A 13 -8.65 9.76 -11.88
N MET A 14 -7.74 8.80 -12.06
CA MET A 14 -6.32 8.95 -11.72
C MET A 14 -5.66 10.06 -12.54
N ALA A 15 -5.96 10.19 -13.83
CA ALA A 15 -5.45 11.24 -14.71
C ALA A 15 -5.91 12.62 -14.23
N LYS A 16 -7.21 12.77 -13.93
CA LYS A 16 -7.77 14.01 -13.37
C LYS A 16 -7.18 14.38 -12.01
N MET A 17 -6.83 13.38 -11.20
CA MET A 17 -6.23 13.56 -9.88
C MET A 17 -4.69 13.53 -9.90
N SER A 18 -4.04 13.41 -11.06
CA SER A 18 -2.59 13.19 -11.17
C SER A 18 -1.77 14.29 -10.51
N PHE A 19 -2.17 15.55 -10.66
CA PHE A 19 -1.56 16.68 -9.97
C PHE A 19 -1.69 16.58 -8.46
N PHE A 20 -2.86 16.19 -7.96
CA PHE A 20 -3.10 16.01 -6.52
C PHE A 20 -2.26 14.85 -5.96
N ILE A 21 -2.26 13.70 -6.66
CA ILE A 21 -1.46 12.52 -6.31
C ILE A 21 0.02 12.89 -6.21
N ARG A 22 0.55 13.58 -7.23
CA ARG A 22 1.95 14.03 -7.26
C ARG A 22 2.26 15.00 -6.14
N ASN A 23 1.34 15.93 -5.84
CA ASN A 23 1.52 16.88 -4.75
C ASN A 23 1.53 16.18 -3.38
N LEU A 24 0.59 15.26 -3.15
CA LEU A 24 0.53 14.49 -1.91
C LEU A 24 1.78 13.62 -1.70
N HIS A 25 2.28 12.97 -2.76
CA HIS A 25 3.54 12.24 -2.71
C HIS A 25 4.71 13.16 -2.31
N ARG A 26 4.85 14.33 -2.93
CA ARG A 26 5.92 15.29 -2.62
C ARG A 26 5.84 15.85 -1.20
N GLN A 27 4.63 16.08 -0.69
CA GLN A 27 4.44 16.48 0.70
C GLN A 27 4.90 15.38 1.66
N LEU A 28 4.63 14.12 1.33
CA LEU A 28 5.15 12.99 2.11
C LEU A 28 6.68 12.91 2.03
N GLU A 29 7.30 13.12 0.87
CA GLU A 29 8.77 13.18 0.75
C GLU A 29 9.37 14.25 1.66
N GLN A 30 8.76 15.44 1.67
CA GLN A 30 9.21 16.56 2.49
C GLN A 30 9.07 16.26 3.99
N LEU A 31 7.89 15.80 4.42
CA LEU A 31 7.64 15.44 5.81
C LEU A 31 8.53 14.29 6.26
N HIS A 32 8.78 13.28 5.43
CA HIS A 32 9.68 12.19 5.75
C HIS A 32 11.09 12.71 6.06
N LYS A 33 11.61 13.63 5.23
CA LYS A 33 12.94 14.23 5.44
C LYS A 33 13.00 15.02 6.74
N GLU A 34 11.98 15.84 7.01
CA GLU A 34 11.85 16.62 8.24
C GLU A 34 11.78 15.72 9.49
N GLN A 35 11.16 14.56 9.36
CA GLN A 35 10.95 13.58 10.43
C GLN A 35 12.03 12.50 10.49
N SER A 36 13.11 12.60 9.70
CA SER A 36 14.15 11.57 9.60
C SER A 36 14.76 11.14 10.94
N THR A 37 14.90 12.07 11.90
CA THR A 37 15.41 11.76 13.24
C THR A 37 14.44 10.96 14.11
N MET A 38 13.13 11.00 13.80
CA MET A 38 12.09 10.22 14.47
C MET A 38 12.15 8.74 14.09
N TYR A 39 12.75 8.42 12.94
CA TYR A 39 12.84 7.08 12.38
C TYR A 39 14.28 6.53 12.48
N ASN A 40 14.93 6.71 13.64
CA ASN A 40 16.30 6.22 13.84
C ASN A 40 16.39 4.76 14.27
N LYS A 41 15.24 4.12 14.54
CA LYS A 41 15.14 2.74 14.99
C LYS A 41 13.97 2.08 14.31
N GLN A 42 14.07 0.75 14.19
CA GLN A 42 12.98 -0.09 13.74
C GLN A 42 11.73 0.14 14.58
N PHE A 43 10.57 0.19 13.91
CA PHE A 43 9.27 0.37 14.57
C PHE A 43 8.17 -0.43 13.86
N ILE A 44 7.02 -0.53 14.52
CA ILE A 44 5.87 -1.30 14.04
C ILE A 44 4.67 -0.37 13.90
N VAL A 45 3.94 -0.54 12.80
CA VAL A 45 2.63 0.07 12.58
C VAL A 45 1.59 -0.99 12.26
N TYR A 46 0.34 -0.63 12.44
CA TYR A 46 -0.78 -1.56 12.33
C TYR A 46 -1.80 -1.06 11.32
N ARG A 47 -2.41 -2.01 10.62
CA ARG A 47 -3.52 -1.73 9.70
C ARG A 47 -4.56 -2.83 9.76
N GLY A 48 -5.81 -2.45 10.01
CA GLY A 48 -6.95 -3.36 9.94
C GLY A 48 -7.75 -3.16 8.66
N GLN A 49 -8.18 -4.25 8.04
CA GLN A 49 -9.17 -4.22 6.96
C GLN A 49 -9.92 -5.54 6.82
N GLY A 50 -11.05 -5.51 6.14
CA GLY A 50 -11.71 -6.71 5.65
C GLY A 50 -11.21 -7.09 4.26
N LEU A 51 -11.04 -8.39 4.01
CA LEU A 51 -10.79 -8.95 2.69
C LEU A 51 -11.88 -9.93 2.30
N THR A 52 -12.10 -10.09 0.99
CA THR A 52 -12.87 -11.23 0.49
C THR A 52 -12.11 -12.53 0.79
N GLN A 53 -12.82 -13.66 0.81
CA GLN A 53 -12.20 -14.98 0.95
C GLN A 53 -11.16 -15.25 -0.14
N GLN A 54 -11.39 -14.78 -1.36
CA GLN A 54 -10.46 -14.94 -2.48
C GLN A 54 -9.19 -14.11 -2.27
N ASP A 55 -9.32 -12.84 -1.93
CA ASP A 55 -8.17 -11.96 -1.69
C ASP A 55 -7.35 -12.45 -0.48
N PHE A 56 -8.03 -12.96 0.55
CA PHE A 56 -7.36 -13.55 1.70
C PHE A 56 -6.57 -14.80 1.33
N LYS A 57 -7.15 -15.73 0.54
CA LYS A 57 -6.42 -16.89 0.04
C LYS A 57 -5.19 -16.48 -0.76
N GLN A 58 -5.33 -15.50 -1.65
CA GLN A 58 -4.21 -14.99 -2.45
C GLN A 58 -3.11 -14.42 -1.55
N LEU A 59 -3.48 -13.66 -0.51
CA LEU A 59 -2.53 -13.13 0.47
C LEU A 59 -1.76 -14.25 1.18
N VAL A 60 -2.44 -15.31 1.63
CA VAL A 60 -1.80 -16.47 2.27
C VAL A 60 -0.84 -17.20 1.32
N TYR A 61 -1.22 -17.39 0.05
CA TYR A 61 -0.35 -17.97 -0.96
C TYR A 61 0.87 -17.10 -1.28
N THR A 62 0.81 -15.80 -0.99
CA THR A 62 1.90 -14.84 -1.25
C THR A 62 2.95 -14.84 -0.12
N LYS A 63 2.87 -15.76 0.86
CA LYS A 63 3.88 -15.89 1.92
C LYS A 63 5.31 -15.98 1.34
N GLY A 64 6.20 -15.14 1.85
CA GLY A 64 7.57 -14.97 1.37
C GLY A 64 7.72 -14.08 0.12
N GLY A 65 6.63 -13.82 -0.59
CA GLY A 65 6.56 -12.93 -1.75
C GLY A 65 6.36 -11.46 -1.39
N LEU A 66 5.97 -10.68 -2.40
CA LEU A 66 5.79 -9.23 -2.31
C LEU A 66 4.30 -8.86 -2.37
N LEU A 67 3.92 -7.86 -1.58
CA LEU A 67 2.60 -7.25 -1.55
C LEU A 67 2.76 -5.72 -1.68
N SER A 68 2.01 -5.10 -2.57
CA SER A 68 1.95 -3.64 -2.69
C SER A 68 0.53 -3.13 -2.48
N PHE A 69 0.40 -1.91 -1.95
CA PHE A 69 -0.86 -1.19 -1.92
C PHE A 69 -0.87 -0.12 -3.01
N ASN A 70 -1.87 -0.16 -3.90
CA ASN A 70 -1.97 0.80 -5.01
C ASN A 70 -2.40 2.19 -4.56
N ASN A 71 -3.04 2.28 -3.40
CA ASN A 71 -3.46 3.53 -2.79
C ASN A 71 -2.48 4.00 -1.71
N PHE A 72 -2.55 5.28 -1.33
CA PHE A 72 -1.89 5.77 -0.13
C PHE A 72 -2.34 4.93 1.07
N LEU A 73 -1.37 4.39 1.80
CA LEU A 73 -1.62 3.40 2.83
C LEU A 73 -1.61 4.09 4.19
N SER A 74 -2.79 4.20 4.78
CA SER A 74 -2.96 4.67 6.15
C SER A 74 -2.73 3.54 7.15
N THR A 75 -1.95 3.83 8.18
CA THR A 75 -1.59 2.93 9.29
C THR A 75 -1.61 3.69 10.61
N CYS A 76 -1.65 2.95 11.72
CA CYS A 76 -1.69 3.50 13.07
C CYS A 76 -0.57 2.91 13.90
N THR A 77 0.06 3.71 14.77
CA THR A 77 1.06 3.22 15.75
C THR A 77 0.42 2.37 16.86
N LYS A 78 -0.89 2.49 17.08
CA LYS A 78 -1.63 1.81 18.15
C LYS A 78 -2.44 0.62 17.61
N PRO A 79 -2.26 -0.59 18.14
CA PRO A 79 -3.03 -1.77 17.73
C PRO A 79 -4.56 -1.56 17.82
N ASN A 80 -5.00 -0.89 18.88
CA ASN A 80 -6.42 -0.62 19.14
C ASN A 80 -7.07 0.29 18.08
N GLY A 81 -6.29 1.15 17.43
CA GLY A 81 -6.78 1.95 16.30
C GLY A 81 -7.08 1.05 15.10
N ALA A 82 -6.13 0.20 14.74
CA ALA A 82 -6.25 -0.70 13.60
C ALA A 82 -7.34 -1.78 13.78
N ILE A 83 -7.50 -2.36 14.97
CA ILE A 83 -8.47 -3.45 15.20
C ILE A 83 -9.92 -3.01 15.00
N ARG A 84 -10.24 -1.73 15.27
CA ARG A 84 -11.58 -1.16 15.04
C ARG A 84 -11.99 -1.27 13.58
N PHE A 85 -11.06 -1.10 12.64
CA PHE A 85 -11.34 -1.25 11.22
C PHE A 85 -11.65 -2.71 10.84
N VAL A 86 -10.98 -3.68 11.47
CA VAL A 86 -11.29 -5.10 11.29
C VAL A 86 -12.69 -5.42 11.79
N GLN A 87 -13.02 -4.99 13.02
CA GLN A 87 -14.33 -5.22 13.63
C GLN A 87 -15.46 -4.59 12.81
N ASN A 88 -15.26 -3.36 12.33
CA ASN A 88 -16.22 -2.68 11.47
C ASN A 88 -16.46 -3.44 10.16
N ALA A 89 -15.40 -3.96 9.53
CA ALA A 89 -15.53 -4.74 8.30
C ALA A 89 -16.32 -6.04 8.52
N LEU A 90 -16.01 -6.77 9.60
CA LEU A 90 -16.68 -8.02 9.97
C LEU A 90 -18.16 -7.84 10.32
N ARG A 91 -18.54 -6.69 10.91
CA ARG A 91 -19.94 -6.35 11.22
C ARG A 91 -20.74 -6.03 9.96
N THR A 92 -20.09 -5.47 8.94
CA THR A 92 -20.77 -4.97 7.74
C THR A 92 -20.99 -6.07 6.70
N HIS A 93 -20.12 -7.10 6.67
CA HIS A 93 -20.20 -8.17 5.67
C HIS A 93 -19.92 -9.55 6.30
N GLU A 94 -20.86 -10.48 6.13
CA GLU A 94 -20.74 -11.84 6.68
C GLU A 94 -19.64 -12.67 5.97
N ASN A 95 -19.43 -12.43 4.68
CA ASN A 95 -18.46 -13.17 3.85
C ASN A 95 -17.06 -12.53 3.78
N ILE A 96 -16.74 -11.65 4.72
CA ILE A 96 -15.41 -11.03 4.84
C ILE A 96 -14.57 -11.73 5.92
N VAL A 97 -13.28 -11.84 5.63
CA VAL A 97 -12.22 -12.21 6.58
C VAL A 97 -11.58 -10.95 7.11
N GLY A 98 -11.45 -10.85 8.43
CA GLY A 98 -10.77 -9.75 9.07
C GLY A 98 -9.27 -9.96 9.03
N VAL A 99 -8.53 -8.98 8.49
CA VAL A 99 -7.07 -9.03 8.42
C VAL A 99 -6.47 -7.88 9.20
N PHE A 100 -5.58 -8.21 10.12
CA PHE A 100 -4.82 -7.31 10.95
C PHE A 100 -3.35 -7.38 10.55
N PHE A 101 -2.88 -6.39 9.79
CA PHE A 101 -1.49 -6.30 9.38
C PHE A 101 -0.63 -5.74 10.51
N ILE A 102 0.48 -6.41 10.76
CA ILE A 102 1.56 -5.97 11.64
C ILE A 102 2.74 -5.68 10.74
N ILE A 103 3.04 -4.40 10.57
CA ILE A 103 3.99 -3.91 9.56
C ILE A 103 5.24 -3.45 10.28
N THR A 104 6.34 -4.15 10.02
CA THR A 104 7.66 -3.83 10.55
C THR A 104 8.41 -2.97 9.56
N ILE A 105 8.94 -1.84 10.04
CA ILE A 105 9.70 -0.89 9.23
C ILE A 105 11.09 -0.77 9.82
N ASP A 106 12.09 -1.05 9.00
CA ASP A 106 13.48 -0.71 9.27
C ASP A 106 13.85 0.53 8.44
N PRO A 107 13.99 1.71 9.06
CA PRO A 107 14.28 2.95 8.35
C PRO A 107 15.58 2.93 7.53
N SER A 108 16.54 2.07 7.87
CA SER A 108 17.80 1.94 7.12
C SER A 108 17.61 1.33 5.73
N GLU A 109 16.53 0.60 5.52
CA GLU A 109 16.16 -0.03 4.25
C GLU A 109 15.21 0.84 3.41
N VAL A 110 14.83 2.03 3.90
CA VAL A 110 13.80 2.87 3.27
C VAL A 110 14.43 3.93 2.36
N SER A 111 14.10 3.84 1.07
CA SER A 111 14.39 4.90 0.12
C SER A 111 13.35 6.02 0.23
N THR A 112 13.83 7.20 0.63
CA THR A 112 13.00 8.40 0.84
C THR A 112 12.37 8.96 -0.43
N SER A 113 12.87 8.59 -1.60
CA SER A 113 12.36 9.07 -2.90
C SER A 113 11.36 8.11 -3.55
N THR A 114 11.43 6.80 -3.27
CA THR A 114 10.56 5.83 -3.95
C THR A 114 9.33 5.48 -3.13
N SER A 115 9.45 5.39 -1.81
CA SER A 115 8.35 5.03 -0.91
C SER A 115 8.35 5.86 0.37
N PRO A 116 8.15 7.19 0.27
CA PRO A 116 8.09 8.05 1.45
C PRO A 116 6.86 7.71 2.30
N PHE A 117 7.03 7.91 3.60
CA PHE A 117 5.96 7.89 4.59
C PHE A 117 6.17 8.99 5.60
N ALA A 118 5.11 9.43 6.26
CA ALA A 118 5.23 10.43 7.31
C ALA A 118 4.19 10.24 8.39
N PHE A 119 4.53 10.69 9.60
CA PHE A 119 3.58 10.89 10.67
C PHE A 119 2.78 12.17 10.40
N ILE A 120 1.48 12.03 10.22
CA ILE A 120 0.61 13.12 9.75
C ILE A 120 -0.32 13.67 10.83
N LYS A 121 0.02 13.51 12.11
CA LYS A 121 -0.79 13.98 13.24
C LYS A 121 -1.25 15.45 13.12
N ASN A 122 -0.38 16.33 12.62
CA ASN A 122 -0.68 17.77 12.47
C ASN A 122 -1.52 18.10 11.23
N HIS A 123 -1.72 17.13 10.33
CA HIS A 123 -2.47 17.26 9.09
C HIS A 123 -3.71 16.36 9.04
N SER A 124 -3.83 15.41 9.97
CA SER A 124 -4.94 14.45 10.04
C SER A 124 -6.16 15.10 10.69
N ALA A 125 -7.34 14.77 10.17
CA ALA A 125 -8.61 15.11 10.81
C ALA A 125 -8.79 14.40 12.17
N PHE A 126 -7.99 13.36 12.42
CA PHE A 126 -8.04 12.55 13.64
C PHE A 126 -6.64 12.41 14.27
N PRO A 127 -6.07 13.47 14.88
CA PRO A 127 -4.72 13.47 15.43
C PRO A 127 -4.44 12.36 16.47
N GLN A 128 -5.48 11.92 17.18
CA GLN A 128 -5.42 10.84 18.17
C GLN A 128 -5.11 9.46 17.57
N GLU A 129 -5.32 9.29 16.26
CA GLU A 129 -5.04 8.03 15.55
C GLU A 129 -3.55 7.81 15.31
N GLU A 130 -2.70 8.82 15.57
CA GLU A 130 -1.25 8.70 15.41
C GLU A 130 -0.88 8.05 14.07
N GLU A 131 -1.48 8.62 13.02
CA GLU A 131 -1.45 8.06 11.69
C GLU A 131 -0.07 8.21 11.05
N ILE A 132 0.43 7.10 10.51
CA ILE A 132 1.54 7.09 9.56
C ILE A 132 0.97 6.78 8.19
N LEU A 133 1.13 7.72 7.26
CA LEU A 133 0.65 7.62 5.89
C LEU A 133 1.83 7.31 4.98
N PHE A 134 1.72 6.21 4.24
CA PHE A 134 2.68 5.83 3.21
C PHE A 134 2.18 6.28 1.84
N SER A 135 3.14 6.58 0.96
CA SER A 135 2.89 6.79 -0.46
C SER A 135 2.27 5.56 -1.12
N MET A 136 1.66 5.77 -2.29
CA MET A 136 1.25 4.68 -3.18
C MET A 136 2.44 3.82 -3.60
N HIS A 137 2.16 2.57 -3.95
CA HIS A 137 3.12 1.59 -4.47
C HIS A 137 4.25 1.24 -3.51
N THR A 138 4.08 1.52 -2.22
CA THR A 138 4.94 0.92 -1.20
C THR A 138 4.78 -0.60 -1.22
N VAL A 139 5.92 -1.28 -1.24
CA VAL A 139 6.02 -2.74 -1.32
C VAL A 139 6.44 -3.29 0.04
N PHE A 140 5.86 -4.44 0.38
CA PHE A 140 6.12 -5.17 1.60
C PHE A 140 6.39 -6.63 1.30
N ARG A 141 7.30 -7.26 2.03
CA ARG A 141 7.42 -8.72 2.06
C ARG A 141 6.38 -9.31 2.98
N VAL A 142 5.65 -10.32 2.49
CA VAL A 142 4.65 -11.05 3.27
C VAL A 142 5.36 -12.09 4.13
N GLY A 143 5.21 -11.96 5.45
CA GLY A 143 5.72 -12.90 6.44
C GLY A 143 4.68 -13.95 6.84
N ASP A 144 4.73 -14.33 8.12
CA ASP A 144 3.80 -15.30 8.66
C ASP A 144 2.37 -14.77 8.77
N THR A 145 1.41 -15.67 8.59
CA THR A 145 -0.02 -15.44 8.78
C THR A 145 -0.52 -16.38 9.85
N LYS A 146 -1.19 -15.86 10.89
CA LYS A 146 -1.72 -16.65 12.00
C LYS A 146 -3.14 -16.19 12.35
N GLN A 147 -3.95 -17.12 12.81
CA GLN A 147 -5.31 -16.82 13.26
C GLN A 147 -5.26 -16.33 14.71
N THR A 148 -6.04 -15.30 15.04
CA THR A 148 -6.10 -14.80 16.42
C THR A 148 -6.88 -15.77 17.30
N VAL A 149 -6.34 -16.11 18.48
CA VAL A 149 -6.93 -17.07 19.43
C VAL A 149 -8.36 -16.67 19.85
N ASN A 150 -8.62 -15.36 19.94
CA ASN A 150 -9.88 -14.82 20.44
C ASN A 150 -10.99 -14.72 19.38
N ASN A 151 -10.67 -14.80 18.09
CA ASN A 151 -11.66 -14.70 17.02
C ASN A 151 -11.17 -15.42 15.76
N ASN A 152 -11.84 -16.52 15.42
CA ASN A 152 -11.52 -17.34 14.25
C ASN A 152 -11.73 -16.61 12.90
N ARG A 153 -12.37 -15.45 12.89
CA ARG A 153 -12.53 -14.63 11.67
C ARG A 153 -11.45 -13.57 11.51
N ILE A 154 -10.52 -13.44 12.46
CA ILE A 154 -9.43 -12.47 12.43
C ILE A 154 -8.09 -13.18 12.23
N TRP A 155 -7.33 -12.70 11.26
CA TRP A 155 -5.99 -13.17 10.94
C TRP A 155 -4.97 -12.04 11.08
N GLU A 156 -3.88 -12.33 11.77
CA GLU A 156 -2.71 -11.48 11.85
C GLU A 156 -1.75 -11.83 10.74
N VAL A 157 -1.31 -10.83 9.98
CA VAL A 157 -0.40 -10.99 8.85
C VAL A 157 0.82 -10.10 9.08
N GLN A 158 2.00 -10.70 9.14
CA GLN A 158 3.25 -9.98 9.25
C GLN A 158 3.64 -9.42 7.89
N LEU A 159 4.00 -8.15 7.85
CA LEU A 159 4.58 -7.50 6.69
C LEU A 159 5.90 -6.84 7.11
N THR A 160 6.90 -6.93 6.25
CA THR A 160 8.15 -6.16 6.40
C THR A 160 8.24 -5.18 5.25
N PHE A 161 8.42 -3.89 5.56
CA PHE A 161 8.65 -2.88 4.53
C PHE A 161 9.91 -3.24 3.74
N THR A 162 9.83 -3.21 2.41
CA THR A 162 10.95 -3.49 1.52
C THR A 162 11.23 -2.29 0.65
N GLY A 163 12.50 -1.86 0.61
CA GLY A 163 12.97 -0.81 -0.30
C GLY A 163 13.66 -1.37 -1.55
N ASP A 164 14.43 -0.51 -2.21
CA ASP A 164 15.12 -0.80 -3.46
C ASP A 164 16.21 -1.89 -3.33
N ASN A 165 16.63 -2.19 -2.10
CA ASN A 165 17.63 -3.22 -1.80
C ASN A 165 17.08 -4.64 -1.91
N ASP A 166 15.75 -4.80 -2.03
CA ASP A 166 15.14 -6.11 -2.10
C ASP A 166 15.44 -6.81 -3.45
N PRO A 167 16.13 -7.97 -3.47
CA PRO A 167 16.57 -8.59 -4.72
C PRO A 167 15.41 -8.99 -5.65
N GLN A 168 14.28 -9.42 -5.07
CA GLN A 168 13.11 -9.82 -5.84
C GLN A 168 12.42 -8.60 -6.45
N LEU A 169 12.29 -7.51 -5.68
CA LEU A 169 11.74 -6.25 -6.18
C LEU A 169 12.65 -5.63 -7.25
N ALA A 170 13.96 -5.66 -7.06
CA ALA A 170 14.94 -5.16 -8.02
C ALA A 170 14.86 -5.94 -9.34
N ALA A 171 14.85 -7.28 -9.29
CA ALA A 171 14.71 -8.13 -10.47
C ALA A 171 13.38 -7.91 -11.19
N LEU A 172 12.28 -7.78 -10.45
CA LEU A 172 10.96 -7.47 -11.01
C LEU A 172 10.96 -6.10 -11.71
N THR A 173 11.50 -5.09 -11.05
CA THR A 173 11.58 -3.72 -11.58
C THR A 173 12.44 -3.66 -12.83
N GLN A 174 13.55 -4.38 -12.88
CA GLN A 174 14.41 -4.46 -14.06
C GLN A 174 13.67 -5.10 -15.24
N ARG A 175 13.06 -6.28 -15.04
CA ARG A 175 12.29 -6.96 -16.10
C ARG A 175 11.16 -6.07 -16.62
N MET A 176 10.43 -5.41 -15.73
CA MET A 176 9.35 -4.49 -16.13
C MET A 176 9.87 -3.29 -16.95
N ARG A 177 11.09 -2.80 -16.66
CA ARG A 177 11.71 -1.73 -17.46
C ARG A 177 12.13 -2.20 -18.85
N GLU A 178 12.57 -3.45 -18.97
CA GLU A 178 12.95 -4.07 -20.24
C GLU A 178 11.72 -4.37 -21.12
N GLU A 179 10.62 -4.82 -20.52
CA GLU A 179 9.38 -5.16 -21.26
C GLU A 179 8.55 -3.90 -21.65
N ILE A 180 8.60 -2.85 -20.83
CA ILE A 180 7.74 -1.66 -20.97
C ILE A 180 8.57 -0.46 -21.43
N ASP A 181 8.74 -0.35 -22.74
CA ASP A 181 9.34 0.81 -23.43
C ASP A 181 8.37 2.01 -23.54
N GLY A 182 8.93 3.14 -23.99
CA GLY A 182 8.20 4.35 -24.32
C GLY A 182 8.20 5.40 -23.21
N ILE A 183 7.46 6.49 -23.46
CA ILE A 183 7.47 7.70 -22.62
C ILE A 183 6.02 8.09 -22.27
N GLY A 184 5.81 8.61 -21.06
CA GLY A 184 4.54 9.18 -20.64
C GLY A 184 3.37 8.19 -20.69
N TRP A 185 2.26 8.60 -21.30
CA TRP A 185 1.02 7.84 -21.38
C TRP A 185 1.14 6.53 -22.16
N TYR A 186 2.00 6.48 -23.18
CA TYR A 186 2.22 5.25 -23.94
C TYR A 186 2.81 4.14 -23.08
N ARG A 187 3.81 4.49 -22.24
CA ARG A 187 4.40 3.57 -21.26
C ARG A 187 3.36 3.09 -20.24
N MET A 188 2.50 3.99 -19.79
CA MET A 188 1.39 3.66 -18.88
C MET A 188 0.39 2.70 -19.54
N GLY A 189 -0.03 2.94 -20.78
CA GLY A 189 -0.92 2.05 -21.53
C GLY A 189 -0.35 0.63 -21.66
N ARG A 190 0.94 0.51 -21.96
CA ARG A 190 1.63 -0.79 -22.04
C ARG A 190 1.70 -1.51 -20.70
N LEU A 191 1.99 -0.78 -19.62
CA LEU A 191 1.94 -1.31 -18.26
C LEU A 191 0.54 -1.85 -17.93
N MET A 192 -0.50 -1.09 -18.24
CA MET A 192 -1.89 -1.48 -17.99
C MET A 192 -2.32 -2.70 -18.79
N HIS A 193 -1.93 -2.78 -20.05
CA HIS A 193 -2.13 -3.96 -20.88
C HIS A 193 -1.46 -5.20 -20.25
N ARG A 194 -0.23 -5.05 -19.73
CA ARG A 194 0.48 -6.16 -19.05
C ARG A 194 -0.18 -6.58 -17.73
N LEU A 195 -0.79 -5.64 -17.02
CA LEU A 195 -1.54 -5.88 -15.78
C LEU A 195 -2.95 -6.45 -16.02
N GLY A 196 -3.37 -6.62 -17.28
CA GLY A 196 -4.68 -7.19 -17.63
C GLY A 196 -5.84 -6.19 -17.61
N HIS A 197 -5.56 -4.89 -17.56
CA HIS A 197 -6.56 -3.81 -17.55
C HIS A 197 -6.94 -3.33 -18.96
N PHE A 198 -7.27 -4.27 -19.86
CA PHE A 198 -7.45 -4.01 -21.30
C PHE A 198 -8.52 -2.96 -21.61
N ASN A 199 -9.69 -3.04 -20.96
CA ASN A 199 -10.83 -2.18 -21.26
C ASN A 199 -10.55 -0.69 -21.02
N GLN A 200 -9.62 -0.35 -20.13
CA GLN A 200 -9.28 1.05 -19.85
C GLN A 200 -8.26 1.65 -20.83
N VAL A 201 -7.50 0.78 -21.51
CA VAL A 201 -6.48 1.18 -22.48
C VAL A 201 -7.13 1.67 -23.76
N GLU A 202 -8.20 1.00 -24.23
CA GLU A 202 -8.94 1.38 -25.44
C GLU A 202 -9.54 2.79 -25.34
N ASP A 203 -10.12 3.15 -24.19
CA ASP A 203 -10.74 4.48 -23.98
C ASP A 203 -9.73 5.65 -23.98
N HIS A 204 -8.44 5.39 -23.72
CA HIS A 204 -7.43 6.44 -23.50
C HIS A 204 -6.28 6.42 -24.52
N CYS A 205 -6.16 5.40 -25.37
CA CYS A 205 -5.13 5.30 -26.41
C CYS A 205 -5.56 5.85 -27.78
N HIS A 206 -6.70 6.53 -27.88
CA HIS A 206 -7.16 7.21 -29.10
C HIS A 206 -6.72 8.69 -29.22
N LEU A 207 -5.64 9.10 -28.53
CA LEU A 207 -5.05 10.45 -28.61
C LEU A 207 -3.60 10.41 -29.10
#